data_AF-A0A484K6H3-F1
#
_entry.id   AF-A0A484K6H3-F1
#
_cell.length_a   1.000
_cell.length_b   1.000
_cell.length_c   1.000
_cell.angle_alpha   90.00
_cell.angle_beta   90.00
_cell.angle_gamma   90.00
#
_symmetry.space_group_name_H-M   'P 1'
#
loop_
_entity.id
_entity.type
_entity.pdbx_description
1 polymer ?
#
loop_
_entity_poly.entity_id
_entity_poly.type
_entity_poly.pdbx_seq_one_letter_code
_entity_poly.pdbx_strand_id
1 'polypeptide(L)'
;MNRSEYTAKGKKAGKSGGNYGDGCYSNVPGGIFPVRPTSCEWKPAEKVAQFAALKQAENGGIPLEYRQLVKVNMQGVGGIMYYLTFTACDTTDGREKIFKAKVMCDARDLSLHLKEFKVDNDPNKSAEKMRNEVVDVLEKIAAFRKENPHLFPVLPPRPPPPNRSGQIKMLGVHLTPKKG
;
A
#
# COMPACT_ATOMS: atom_id res chain seq x y z
N MET A 1 -25.41 -50.37 9.76
CA MET A 1 -26.60 -49.50 9.90
C MET A 1 -26.46 -48.33 8.94
N ASN A 2 -27.32 -48.38 7.92
CA ASN A 2 -27.89 -47.39 6.99
C ASN A 2 -27.17 -46.12 6.49
N ARG A 3 -27.24 -46.06 5.15
CA ARG A 3 -27.01 -45.04 4.15
C ARG A 3 -28.37 -44.38 3.85
N SER A 4 -28.54 -43.09 4.11
CA SER A 4 -29.64 -42.23 3.61
C SER A 4 -29.28 -40.78 3.92
N GLU A 5 -29.41 -39.76 3.08
CA GLU A 5 -30.01 -39.59 1.76
C GLU A 5 -29.51 -38.23 1.26
N TYR A 6 -29.15 -38.16 -0.02
CA TYR A 6 -29.08 -36.89 -0.73
C TYR A 6 -30.51 -36.42 -0.99
N THR A 7 -30.86 -35.20 -0.54
CA THR A 7 -31.91 -34.42 -1.20
C THR A 7 -31.40 -33.02 -1.49
N ALA A 8 -30.95 -32.84 -2.72
CA ALA A 8 -30.92 -31.55 -3.36
C ALA A 8 -32.36 -31.05 -3.52
N LYS A 9 -32.69 -29.88 -2.96
CA LYS A 9 -33.77 -29.03 -3.46
C LYS A 9 -33.18 -27.65 -3.75
N GLY A 10 -32.99 -27.38 -5.03
CA GLY A 10 -32.61 -26.07 -5.52
C GLY A 10 -33.70 -25.03 -5.24
N LYS A 11 -33.27 -23.85 -4.80
CA LYS A 11 -33.82 -22.58 -5.24
C LYS A 11 -32.67 -21.65 -5.55
N LYS A 12 -32.43 -21.41 -6.84
CA LYS A 12 -31.76 -20.17 -7.28
C LYS A 12 -32.66 -19.03 -6.83
N ALA A 13 -32.22 -18.26 -5.85
CA ALA A 13 -32.73 -16.93 -5.59
C ALA A 13 -31.55 -15.97 -5.72
N GLY A 14 -31.44 -15.34 -6.88
CA GLY A 14 -30.65 -14.12 -6.97
C GLY A 14 -31.28 -13.11 -6.02
N LYS A 15 -30.56 -12.75 -4.97
CA LYS A 15 -30.83 -11.53 -4.19
C LYS A 15 -29.50 -10.85 -3.90
N SER A 16 -29.24 -9.89 -4.77
CA SER A 16 -28.50 -8.67 -4.49
C SER A 16 -28.88 -8.09 -3.13
N GLY A 17 -27.89 -7.56 -2.42
CA GLY A 17 -28.09 -6.59 -1.35
C GLY A 17 -28.37 -7.22 0.01
N GLY A 18 -27.32 -7.44 0.79
CA GLY A 18 -27.43 -7.58 2.24
C GLY A 18 -26.41 -6.66 2.89
N ASN A 19 -26.88 -5.65 3.61
CA ASN A 19 -26.05 -4.88 4.56
C ASN A 19 -25.50 -5.88 5.58
N TYR A 20 -24.21 -6.21 5.47
CA TYR A 20 -23.55 -7.18 6.35
C TYR A 20 -23.26 -6.51 7.70
N GLY A 21 -24.27 -6.51 8.59
CA GLY A 21 -24.16 -6.08 9.99
C GLY A 21 -23.01 -6.79 10.72
N ASP A 22 -22.55 -6.21 11.82
CA ASP A 22 -21.30 -6.50 12.56
C ASP A 22 -21.17 -7.91 13.18
N GLY A 23 -21.75 -8.95 12.57
CA GLY A 23 -21.82 -10.32 13.10
C GLY A 23 -20.53 -11.12 12.92
N CYS A 24 -20.13 -11.78 14.00
CA CYS A 24 -19.22 -12.91 13.98
C CYS A 24 -19.79 -14.03 13.09
N TYR A 25 -18.99 -14.55 12.17
CA TYR A 25 -19.45 -15.54 11.21
C TYR A 25 -19.34 -16.93 11.83
N SER A 26 -20.40 -17.37 12.52
CA SER A 26 -20.48 -18.75 13.02
C SER A 26 -20.42 -19.79 11.90
N ASN A 27 -20.84 -19.43 10.68
CA ASN A 27 -20.62 -20.20 9.45
C ASN A 27 -20.10 -19.28 8.35
N VAL A 28 -18.86 -19.53 7.91
CA VAL A 28 -18.23 -18.80 6.80
C VAL A 28 -18.92 -19.23 5.47
N PRO A 29 -19.57 -18.32 4.73
CA PRO A 29 -20.25 -18.66 3.48
C PRO A 29 -19.26 -19.11 2.40
N GLY A 30 -19.73 -19.94 1.47
CA GLY A 30 -18.91 -20.47 0.37
C GLY A 30 -18.46 -19.42 -0.66
N GLY A 31 -19.12 -18.26 -0.70
CA GLY A 31 -18.69 -17.10 -1.50
C GLY A 31 -17.56 -16.34 -0.82
N ILE A 32 -16.77 -15.59 -1.61
CA ILE A 32 -15.75 -14.69 -1.06
C ILE A 32 -16.45 -13.42 -0.55
N PHE A 33 -16.20 -13.04 0.70
CA PHE A 33 -16.76 -11.84 1.30
C PHE A 33 -15.70 -11.03 2.05
N PRO A 34 -15.80 -9.69 2.06
CA PRO A 34 -14.88 -8.84 2.79
C PRO A 34 -15.17 -8.85 4.29
N VAL A 35 -14.13 -8.83 5.11
CA VAL A 35 -14.23 -8.68 6.57
C VAL A 35 -13.92 -7.24 6.94
N ARG A 36 -14.82 -6.62 7.71
CA ARG A 36 -14.66 -5.23 8.18
C ARG A 36 -13.73 -5.19 9.39
N PRO A 37 -12.93 -4.11 9.59
CA PRO A 37 -12.07 -3.97 10.77
C PRO A 37 -12.80 -4.02 12.12
N THR A 38 -14.10 -3.67 12.14
CA THR A 38 -14.95 -3.74 13.33
C THR A 38 -15.44 -5.15 13.64
N SER A 39 -15.28 -6.10 12.72
CA SER A 39 -15.71 -7.49 12.90
C SER A 39 -14.78 -8.20 13.88
N CYS A 40 -15.36 -9.07 14.71
CA CYS A 40 -14.60 -9.98 15.57
C CYS A 40 -13.68 -10.94 14.79
N GLU A 41 -13.91 -11.16 13.49
CA GLU A 41 -13.04 -11.95 12.61
C GLU A 41 -11.73 -11.24 12.24
N TRP A 42 -11.64 -9.92 12.48
CA TRP A 42 -10.45 -9.14 12.15
C TRP A 42 -9.22 -9.58 12.97
N LYS A 43 -9.38 -9.79 14.28
CA LYS A 43 -8.29 -10.22 15.17
C LYS A 43 -7.76 -11.62 14.83
N PRO A 44 -8.61 -12.63 14.58
CA PRO A 44 -8.16 -13.89 13.99
C PRO A 44 -7.43 -13.71 12.67
N ALA A 45 -7.96 -12.92 11.74
CA ALA A 45 -7.33 -12.69 10.44
C ALA A 45 -5.94 -12.03 10.56
N GLU A 46 -5.75 -11.14 11.54
CA GLU A 46 -4.46 -10.53 11.85
C GLU A 46 -3.43 -11.58 12.31
N LYS A 47 -3.82 -12.54 13.16
CA LYS A 47 -2.94 -13.66 13.53
C LYS A 47 -2.58 -14.53 12.32
N VAL A 48 -3.52 -14.74 11.39
CA VAL A 48 -3.26 -15.47 10.15
C VAL A 48 -2.29 -14.69 9.24
N ALA A 49 -2.35 -13.36 9.23
CA ALA A 49 -1.38 -12.53 8.51
C ALA A 49 0.03 -12.57 9.13
N GLN A 50 0.13 -12.54 10.46
CA GLN A 50 1.39 -12.74 11.17
C GLN A 50 1.99 -14.13 10.86
N PHE A 51 1.16 -15.17 10.86
CA PHE A 51 1.55 -16.50 10.43
C PHE A 51 2.08 -16.51 8.99
N ALA A 52 1.41 -15.82 8.05
CA ALA A 52 1.85 -15.75 6.66
C ALA A 52 3.22 -15.08 6.51
N ALA A 53 3.47 -13.99 7.25
CA ALA A 53 4.76 -13.30 7.26
C ALA A 53 5.89 -14.19 7.79
N LEU A 54 5.65 -14.90 8.90
CA LEU A 54 6.59 -15.85 9.49
C LEU A 54 6.86 -17.03 8.55
N LYS A 55 5.81 -17.66 8.04
CA LYS A 55 5.90 -18.89 7.24
C LYS A 55 6.61 -18.65 5.92
N GLN A 56 6.45 -17.47 5.33
CA GLN A 56 7.19 -17.12 4.11
C GLN A 56 8.70 -17.10 4.35
N ALA A 57 9.16 -16.58 5.49
CA ALA A 57 10.59 -16.58 5.84
C ALA A 57 11.12 -18.01 6.06
N GLU A 58 10.34 -18.85 6.75
CA GLU A 58 10.68 -20.28 6.95
C GLU A 58 10.78 -21.06 5.64
N ASN A 59 9.97 -20.71 4.64
CA ASN A 59 9.97 -21.34 3.32
C ASN A 59 11.12 -20.83 2.40
N GLY A 60 12.10 -20.12 2.94
CA GLY A 60 13.24 -19.57 2.19
C GLY A 60 12.99 -18.19 1.58
N GLY A 61 11.91 -17.52 1.97
CA GLY A 61 11.66 -16.12 1.65
C GLY A 61 12.44 -15.14 2.53
N ILE A 62 12.27 -13.86 2.24
CA ILE A 62 12.89 -12.79 3.03
C ILE A 62 12.18 -12.67 4.39
N PRO A 63 12.89 -12.47 5.51
CA PRO A 63 12.26 -12.20 6.80
C PRO A 63 11.48 -10.89 6.76
N LEU A 64 10.25 -10.93 7.30
CA LEU A 64 9.34 -9.80 7.30
C LEU A 64 8.93 -9.47 8.74
N GLU A 65 8.98 -8.19 9.09
CA GLU A 65 8.42 -7.67 10.33
C GLU A 65 6.99 -7.19 10.06
N TYR A 66 5.99 -7.98 10.48
CA TYR A 66 4.58 -7.65 10.32
C TYR A 66 4.24 -6.30 10.97
N ARG A 67 3.51 -5.44 10.26
CA ARG A 67 3.03 -4.14 10.75
C ARG A 67 1.54 -4.16 11.02
N GLN A 68 0.74 -4.33 9.96
CA GLN A 68 -0.71 -4.21 10.07
C GLN A 68 -1.45 -4.93 8.95
N LEU A 69 -2.62 -5.48 9.28
CA LEU A 69 -3.59 -6.00 8.32
C LEU A 69 -4.32 -4.83 7.65
N VAL A 70 -4.31 -4.78 6.32
CA VAL A 70 -4.95 -3.71 5.53
C VAL A 70 -6.32 -4.15 5.03
N LYS A 71 -6.41 -5.38 4.52
CA LYS A 71 -7.65 -5.94 3.97
C LYS A 71 -7.67 -7.44 4.12
N VAL A 72 -8.84 -7.98 4.36
CA VAL A 72 -9.07 -9.42 4.39
C VAL A 72 -10.41 -9.75 3.74
N ASN A 73 -10.39 -10.77 2.88
CA ASN A 73 -11.60 -11.47 2.47
C ASN A 73 -11.54 -12.92 2.97
N MET A 74 -12.68 -13.48 3.33
CA MET A 74 -12.82 -14.86 3.77
C MET A 74 -13.69 -15.66 2.80
N GLN A 75 -13.51 -16.98 2.79
CA GLN A 75 -14.31 -17.91 2.01
C GLN A 75 -14.38 -19.27 2.71
N GLY A 76 -15.60 -19.80 2.86
CA GLY A 76 -15.86 -21.12 3.40
C GLY A 76 -15.58 -22.20 2.34
N VAL A 77 -14.74 -23.16 2.68
CA VAL A 77 -14.36 -24.30 1.82
C VAL A 77 -14.40 -25.56 2.69
N GLY A 78 -13.51 -26.55 2.50
CA GLY A 78 -13.28 -27.62 3.50
C GLY A 78 -12.57 -27.11 4.76
N GLY A 79 -12.91 -25.90 5.22
CA GLY A 79 -12.09 -25.04 6.06
C GLY A 79 -12.40 -23.56 5.78
N ILE A 80 -11.46 -22.68 6.10
CA ILE A 80 -11.57 -21.24 5.81
C ILE A 80 -10.37 -20.80 4.98
N MET A 81 -10.64 -20.21 3.83
CA MET A 81 -9.61 -19.55 3.02
C MET A 81 -9.58 -18.05 3.33
N TYR A 82 -8.41 -17.56 3.72
CA TYR A 82 -8.13 -16.14 3.94
C TYR A 82 -7.37 -15.56 2.75
N TYR A 83 -7.88 -14.45 2.22
CA TYR A 83 -7.24 -13.62 1.21
C TYR A 83 -6.81 -12.32 1.89
N LEU A 84 -5.54 -12.26 2.27
CA LEU A 84 -4.99 -11.23 3.13
C LEU A 84 -4.22 -10.21 2.30
N THR A 85 -4.32 -8.95 2.70
CA THR A 85 -3.45 -7.86 2.28
C THR A 85 -2.97 -7.17 3.54
N PHE A 86 -1.66 -7.14 3.77
CA PHE A 86 -1.07 -6.59 4.99
C PHE A 86 0.22 -5.86 4.67
N THR A 87 0.62 -4.93 5.53
CA THR A 87 1.93 -4.29 5.44
C THR A 87 2.94 -4.98 6.34
N ALA A 88 4.17 -5.06 5.87
CA ALA A 88 5.30 -5.53 6.65
C ALA A 88 6.57 -4.80 6.22
N CYS A 89 7.53 -4.68 7.12
CA CYS A 89 8.86 -4.22 6.80
C CYS A 89 9.71 -5.40 6.33
N ASP A 90 10.28 -5.27 5.13
CA ASP A 90 11.30 -6.16 4.64
C ASP A 90 12.58 -5.94 5.45
N THR A 91 13.10 -6.96 6.14
CA THR A 91 14.30 -6.78 6.98
C THR A 91 15.57 -6.52 6.18
N THR A 92 15.57 -6.83 4.88
CA THR A 92 16.74 -6.58 4.01
C THR A 92 16.75 -5.16 3.46
N ASP A 93 15.60 -4.67 2.99
CA ASP A 93 15.48 -3.31 2.45
C ASP A 93 15.17 -2.25 3.51
N GLY A 94 14.67 -2.66 4.68
CA GLY A 94 14.20 -1.78 5.76
C GLY A 94 12.93 -1.01 5.42
N ARG A 95 12.29 -1.29 4.28
CA ARG A 95 11.13 -0.55 3.77
C ARG A 95 9.83 -1.30 4.03
N GLU A 96 8.81 -0.54 4.38
CA GLU A 96 7.44 -1.06 4.47
C GLU A 96 6.87 -1.30 3.07
N LYS A 97 6.38 -2.51 2.83
CA LYS A 97 5.76 -2.94 1.57
C LYS A 97 4.39 -3.57 1.87
N ILE A 98 3.52 -3.59 0.86
CA ILE A 98 2.24 -4.28 0.92
C ILE A 98 2.41 -5.69 0.37
N PHE A 99 1.91 -6.67 1.10
CA PHE A 99 1.94 -8.08 0.75
C PHE A 99 0.53 -8.62 0.63
N LYS A 100 0.35 -9.52 -0.34
CA LYS A 100 -0.85 -10.32 -0.54
C LYS A 100 -0.54 -11.78 -0.23
N ALA A 101 -1.33 -12.37 0.65
CA ALA A 101 -1.18 -13.78 1.02
C ALA A 101 -2.51 -14.52 0.93
N LYS A 102 -2.44 -15.79 0.57
CA LYS A 102 -3.55 -16.74 0.62
C LYS A 102 -3.24 -17.83 1.63
N VAL A 103 -4.04 -17.94 2.68
CA VAL A 103 -3.84 -18.92 3.76
C VAL A 103 -5.09 -19.78 3.91
N MET A 104 -4.91 -21.09 3.99
CA MET A 104 -5.98 -22.05 4.28
C MET A 104 -5.91 -22.45 5.75
N CYS A 105 -7.03 -22.39 6.46
CA CYS A 105 -7.25 -23.08 7.72
C CYS A 105 -8.05 -24.35 7.43
N ASP A 106 -7.48 -25.54 7.66
CA ASP A 106 -8.16 -26.81 7.41
C ASP A 106 -9.16 -27.12 8.54
N ALA A 107 -10.38 -27.53 8.19
CA ALA A 107 -11.40 -27.84 9.19
C ALA A 107 -11.11 -29.12 10.00
N ARG A 108 -10.25 -30.01 9.49
CA ARG A 108 -9.99 -31.33 10.09
C ARG A 108 -9.04 -31.24 11.28
N ASP A 109 -7.98 -30.45 11.14
CA ASP A 109 -6.90 -30.35 12.13
C ASP A 109 -6.63 -28.91 12.61
N LEU A 110 -7.40 -27.93 12.10
CA LEU A 110 -7.27 -26.51 12.43
C LEU A 110 -5.87 -25.94 12.11
N SER A 111 -5.12 -26.59 11.23
CA SER A 111 -3.80 -26.14 10.83
C SER A 111 -3.85 -25.04 9.78
N LEU A 112 -2.89 -24.11 9.84
CA LEU A 112 -2.73 -23.03 8.88
C LEU A 112 -1.71 -23.43 7.80
N HIS A 113 -2.08 -23.22 6.55
CA HIS A 113 -1.22 -23.48 5.40
C HIS A 113 -1.13 -22.25 4.50
N LEU A 114 0.08 -21.71 4.37
CA LEU A 114 0.36 -20.68 3.38
C LEU A 114 0.30 -21.31 1.98
N LYS A 115 -0.64 -20.85 1.14
CA LYS A 115 -0.84 -21.37 -0.22
C LYS A 115 -0.20 -20.48 -1.27
N GLU A 116 -0.24 -19.17 -1.06
CA GLU A 116 0.29 -18.20 -2.00
C GLU A 116 0.80 -16.97 -1.24
N PHE A 117 1.91 -16.41 -1.69
CA PHE A 117 2.50 -15.21 -1.11
C PHE A 117 3.09 -14.34 -2.23
N LYS A 118 2.68 -13.08 -2.28
CA LYS A 118 3.07 -12.13 -3.31
C LYS A 118 3.30 -10.74 -2.71
N VAL A 119 4.27 -10.01 -3.23
CA VAL A 119 4.41 -8.57 -2.97
C VAL A 119 3.44 -7.84 -3.87
N ASP A 120 2.54 -7.04 -3.29
CA ASP A 120 1.57 -6.27 -4.05
C ASP A 120 2.21 -4.95 -4.49
N ASN A 121 2.98 -5.03 -5.59
CA ASN A 121 3.75 -3.95 -6.22
C ASN A 121 4.43 -2.99 -5.25
N ASP A 122 5.74 -3.20 -5.10
CA ASP A 122 6.64 -2.26 -4.43
C ASP A 122 6.42 -0.83 -4.96
N PRO A 123 6.07 0.16 -4.11
CA PRO A 123 6.01 1.55 -4.55
C PRO A 123 7.34 2.02 -5.16
N ASN A 124 8.47 1.38 -4.82
CA ASN A 124 9.73 1.63 -5.52
C ASN A 124 9.73 1.19 -6.97
N LYS A 125 9.07 0.09 -7.34
CA LYS A 125 9.03 -0.37 -8.73
C LYS A 125 8.24 0.61 -9.60
N SER A 126 7.20 1.23 -9.02
CA SER A 126 6.46 2.33 -9.66
C SER A 126 7.27 3.62 -9.72
N ALA A 127 7.98 3.97 -8.64
CA ALA A 127 8.82 5.18 -8.59
C ALA A 127 10.07 5.07 -9.49
N GLU A 128 10.69 3.90 -9.58
CA GLU A 128 11.79 3.62 -10.53
C GLU A 128 11.30 3.65 -11.97
N LYS A 129 10.12 3.08 -12.24
CA LYS A 129 9.49 3.19 -13.56
C LYS A 129 9.27 4.66 -13.94
N MET A 130 8.72 5.46 -13.02
CA MET A 130 8.53 6.90 -13.24
C MET A 130 9.87 7.64 -13.43
N ARG A 131 10.90 7.31 -12.64
CA ARG A 131 12.24 7.90 -12.82
C ARG A 131 12.81 7.59 -14.20
N ASN A 132 12.70 6.35 -14.66
CA ASN A 132 13.20 5.93 -15.96
C ASN A 132 12.43 6.60 -17.11
N GLU A 133 11.11 6.74 -17.00
CA GLU A 133 10.31 7.49 -17.98
C GLU A 133 10.71 8.98 -18.03
N VAL A 134 10.96 9.62 -16.88
CA VAL A 134 11.41 11.02 -16.83
C VAL A 134 12.81 11.18 -17.44
N VAL A 135 13.72 10.23 -17.20
CA VAL A 135 15.07 10.24 -17.81
C VAL A 135 14.98 10.12 -19.33
N ASP A 136 14.16 9.19 -19.86
CA ASP A 136 13.95 9.04 -21.31
C ASP A 136 13.39 10.31 -21.95
N VAL A 137 12.44 10.99 -21.28
CA VAL A 137 11.92 12.29 -21.74
C VAL A 137 13.01 13.36 -21.73
N LEU A 138 13.84 13.43 -20.69
CA LEU A 138 14.94 14.39 -20.61
C LEU A 138 15.98 14.16 -21.71
N GLU A 139 16.33 12.91 -22.00
CA GLU A 139 17.22 12.57 -23.11
C GLU A 139 16.64 12.98 -24.47
N LYS A 140 15.34 12.73 -24.70
CA LYS A 140 14.64 13.19 -25.90
C LYS A 140 14.63 14.71 -26.03
N ILE A 141 14.40 15.43 -24.94
CA ILE A 141 14.45 16.91 -24.93
C ILE A 141 15.88 17.39 -25.23
N ALA A 142 16.90 16.75 -24.66
CA ALA A 142 18.30 17.09 -24.92
C ALA A 142 18.68 16.85 -26.39
N ALA A 143 18.24 15.73 -26.97
CA ALA A 143 18.42 15.43 -28.39
C ALA A 143 17.70 16.47 -29.28
N PHE A 144 16.44 16.78 -28.97
CA PHE A 144 15.66 17.77 -29.72
C PHE A 144 16.29 19.17 -29.68
N ARG A 145 16.85 19.58 -28.53
CA ARG A 145 17.59 20.84 -28.39
C ARG A 145 18.87 20.87 -29.22
N LYS A 146 19.57 19.73 -29.30
CA LYS A 146 20.79 19.59 -30.10
C LYS A 146 20.50 19.65 -31.60
N GLU A 147 19.38 19.07 -32.04
CA GLU A 147 18.92 19.10 -33.43
C GLU A 147 18.34 20.46 -33.83
N ASN A 148 17.75 21.20 -32.88
CA ASN A 148 17.08 22.48 -33.13
C ASN A 148 17.68 23.64 -32.33
N PRO A 149 18.96 24.00 -32.54
CA PRO A 149 19.63 25.04 -31.75
C PRO A 149 19.01 26.44 -31.93
N HIS A 150 18.36 26.69 -33.07
CA HIS A 150 17.68 27.96 -33.37
C HIS A 150 16.43 28.21 -32.51
N LEU A 151 15.81 27.15 -31.96
CA LEU A 151 14.66 27.25 -31.05
C LEU A 151 15.08 27.52 -29.59
N PHE A 152 16.35 27.34 -29.26
CA PHE A 152 16.88 27.49 -27.91
C PHE A 152 18.12 28.40 -27.89
N PRO A 153 17.98 29.68 -28.26
CA PRO A 153 19.09 30.63 -28.22
C PRO A 153 19.60 30.78 -26.78
N VAL A 154 20.93 30.71 -26.61
CA VAL A 154 21.58 30.93 -25.32
C VAL A 154 21.33 32.37 -24.90
N LEU A 155 20.59 32.56 -23.80
CA LEU A 155 20.37 33.89 -23.24
C LEU A 155 21.71 34.48 -22.78
N PRO A 156 21.95 35.77 -23.01
CA PRO A 156 23.15 36.43 -22.50
C PRO A 156 23.22 36.31 -20.98
N PRO A 157 24.42 36.28 -20.39
CA PRO A 157 24.60 36.20 -18.94
C PRO A 157 23.77 37.28 -18.26
N ARG A 158 23.00 36.88 -17.24
CA ARG A 158 22.23 37.83 -16.44
C ARG A 158 23.20 38.85 -15.84
N PRO A 159 22.96 40.16 -16.00
CA PRO A 159 23.84 41.17 -15.40
C PRO A 159 23.90 40.96 -13.88
N PRO A 160 25.06 41.23 -13.25
CA PRO A 160 25.21 41.10 -11.82
C PRO A 160 24.17 41.98 -11.11
N PRO A 161 23.63 41.51 -9.97
CA PRO A 161 22.67 42.30 -9.20
C PRO A 161 23.31 43.66 -8.83
N PRO A 162 22.51 44.75 -8.82
CA PRO A 162 23.05 46.07 -8.51
C PRO A 162 23.68 46.07 -7.12
N ASN A 163 24.92 46.57 -7.06
CA ASN A 163 25.73 46.61 -5.86
C ASN A 163 25.09 47.54 -4.84
N ARG A 164 24.43 46.98 -3.83
CA ARG A 164 23.75 47.75 -2.77
C ARG A 164 24.74 48.15 -1.69
N SER A 165 25.82 48.84 -2.07
CA SER A 165 26.79 49.43 -1.13
C SER A 165 26.79 50.94 -1.29
N GLY A 166 25.94 51.62 -0.52
CA GLY A 166 25.93 53.07 -0.44
C GLY A 166 24.67 53.61 0.21
N GLN A 167 24.84 54.25 1.37
CA GLN A 167 23.86 55.05 2.12
C GLN A 167 22.85 54.30 3.01
N ILE A 168 23.34 53.80 4.15
CA ILE A 168 22.57 53.89 5.39
C ILE A 168 22.45 55.39 5.70
N LYS A 169 21.32 56.01 5.36
CA LYS A 169 20.98 57.33 5.92
C LYS A 169 20.63 57.12 7.39
N MET A 170 21.56 57.48 8.26
CA MET A 170 21.33 57.64 9.69
C MET A 170 20.18 58.64 9.87
N LEU A 171 18.98 58.15 10.21
CA LEU A 171 17.90 58.97 10.73
C LEU A 171 18.32 59.46 12.11
N GLY A 172 19.04 60.59 12.15
CA GLY A 172 19.30 61.33 13.37
C GLY A 172 17.99 61.89 13.90
N VAL A 173 17.47 61.28 14.97
CA VAL A 173 16.36 61.84 15.74
C VAL A 173 16.90 63.06 16.49
N HIS A 174 16.60 64.26 15.99
CA HIS A 174 16.88 65.50 16.70
C HIS A 174 15.72 65.76 17.68
N LEU A 175 15.93 65.46 18.96
CA LEU A 175 15.09 65.94 20.05
C LEU A 175 15.48 67.40 20.34
N THR A 176 14.63 68.35 19.96
CA THR A 176 14.74 69.74 20.42
C THR A 176 14.00 69.91 21.76
N PRO A 177 14.59 70.58 22.77
CA PRO A 177 13.90 70.85 24.02
C PRO A 177 12.90 72.00 23.86
N LYS A 178 11.67 71.80 24.30
CA LYS A 178 10.63 72.84 24.36
C LYS A 178 10.86 73.69 25.62
N LYS A 179 11.20 74.96 25.47
CA LYS A 179 11.06 75.98 26.52
C LYS A 179 9.65 76.57 26.45
N GLY A 180 8.97 76.57 27.58
CA GLY A 180 7.66 77.18 27.84
C GLY A 180 7.31 76.91 29.28
#